data_AF-A0A6C1RR03-F1
#
_entry.id   AF-A0A6C1RR03-F1
#
_cell.length_a   1.000
_cell.length_b   1.000
_cell.length_c   1.000
_cell.angle_alpha   90.00
_cell.angle_beta   90.00
_cell.angle_gamma   90.00
#
_symmetry.space_group_name_H-M   'P 1'
#
loop_
_entity.id
_entity.type
_entity.pdbx_description
1 polymer ?
#
loop_
_entity_poly.entity_id
_entity_poly.type
_entity_poly.pdbx_seq_one_letter_code
_entity_poly.pdbx_strand_id
1 'polypeptide(L)'
;MIERVHTIHYPEGDTRDVTRPLRHGVLVDINGSELALPLPTARMIAYRVWKISSEQTRNQEISHYWLEQVYPAELQHYAAE
;
A
#
# COMPACT_ATOMS: atom_id res chain seq x y z
N MET A 1 -14.55 19.58 11.48
CA MET A 1 -13.88 18.96 10.32
C MET A 1 -12.89 17.97 10.90
N ILE A 2 -13.04 16.68 10.62
CA ILE A 2 -12.08 15.67 11.08
C ILE A 2 -11.06 15.52 9.95
N GLU A 3 -9.80 15.71 10.26
CA GLU A 3 -8.72 15.52 9.29
C GLU A 3 -8.46 14.03 9.11
N ARG A 4 -8.45 13.56 7.87
CA ARG A 4 -8.15 12.16 7.53
C ARG A 4 -6.71 12.06 7.08
N VAL A 5 -5.95 11.24 7.78
CA VAL A 5 -4.55 10.97 7.47
C VAL A 5 -4.44 9.50 7.05
N HIS A 6 -3.65 9.24 6.02
CA HIS A 6 -3.44 7.91 5.50
C HIS A 6 -1.94 7.66 5.43
N THR A 7 -1.46 6.68 6.18
CA THR A 7 -0.03 6.44 6.37
C THR A 7 0.30 4.99 6.05
N ILE A 8 1.21 4.78 5.09
CA ILE A 8 1.73 3.47 4.70
C ILE A 8 3.03 3.18 5.44
N HIS A 9 3.21 1.94 5.86
CA HIS A 9 4.39 1.45 6.58
C HIS A 9 5.05 0.36 5.76
N TYR A 10 6.26 0.64 5.29
CA TYR A 10 7.07 -0.30 4.53
C TYR A 10 7.76 -1.31 5.45
N PRO A 11 8.01 -2.55 4.98
CA PRO A 11 8.69 -3.57 5.78
C PRO A 11 10.12 -3.17 6.18
N GLU A 12 10.72 -2.21 5.47
CA GLU A 12 12.05 -1.65 5.74
C GLU A 12 12.05 -0.65 6.91
N GLY A 13 10.88 -0.32 7.46
CA GLY A 13 10.72 0.67 8.53
C GLY A 13 10.49 2.10 8.02
N ASP A 14 10.48 2.31 6.70
CA ASP A 14 10.07 3.59 6.11
C ASP A 14 8.55 3.79 6.26
N THR A 15 8.13 5.05 6.39
CA THR A 15 6.73 5.40 6.57
C THR A 15 6.41 6.61 5.71
N ARG A 16 5.27 6.58 5.00
CA ARG A 16 4.87 7.68 4.11
C ARG A 16 3.39 7.98 4.22
N ASP A 17 3.05 9.24 3.99
CA ASP A 17 1.65 9.65 3.87
C ASP A 17 1.18 9.55 2.42
N VAL A 18 -0.05 9.07 2.25
CA VAL A 18 -0.70 8.94 0.95
C VAL A 18 -1.96 9.80 0.91
N THR A 19 -2.26 10.36 -0.25
CA THR A 19 -3.44 11.23 -0.40
C THR A 19 -4.75 10.43 -0.42
N ARG A 20 -4.70 9.15 -0.80
CA ARG A 20 -5.87 8.31 -1.00
C ARG A 20 -5.87 7.11 -0.05
N PRO A 21 -7.05 6.67 0.43
CA PRO A 21 -7.17 5.47 1.21
C PRO A 21 -6.86 4.24 0.34
N LEU A 22 -6.10 3.31 0.90
CA LEU A 22 -5.77 2.04 0.24
C LEU A 22 -6.70 0.92 0.70
N ARG A 23 -6.84 -0.10 -0.14
CA ARG A 23 -7.63 -1.30 0.17
C ARG A 23 -6.73 -2.46 0.57
N HIS A 24 -7.25 -3.34 1.41
CA HIS A 24 -6.54 -4.56 1.78
C HIS A 24 -6.31 -5.42 0.53
N GLY A 25 -5.12 -5.98 0.39
CA GLY A 25 -4.72 -6.79 -0.75
C GLY A 25 -4.35 -6.01 -2.01
N VAL A 26 -4.47 -4.67 -2.03
CA VAL A 26 -4.03 -3.87 -3.18
C VAL A 26 -2.51 -3.86 -3.29
N LEU A 27 -2.01 -3.85 -4.51
CA LEU A 27 -0.58 -3.67 -4.81
C LEU A 27 -0.26 -2.18 -4.94
N VAL A 28 0.86 -1.77 -4.35
CA VAL A 28 1.39 -0.41 -4.43
C VAL A 28 2.86 -0.43 -4.81
N ASP A 29 3.32 0.58 -5.52
CA ASP A 29 4.73 0.81 -5.83
C ASP A 29 5.49 1.42 -4.63
N ILE A 30 6.82 1.54 -4.73
CA ILE A 30 7.67 2.25 -3.76
C ILE A 30 7.20 3.69 -3.47
N ASN A 31 6.48 4.33 -4.39
CA ASN A 31 5.92 5.66 -4.17
C ASN A 31 4.57 5.67 -3.44
N GLY A 32 4.02 4.52 -3.05
CA GLY A 32 2.70 4.40 -2.43
C GLY A 32 1.54 4.56 -3.42
N SER A 33 1.82 4.51 -4.72
CA SER A 33 0.81 4.56 -5.78
C SER A 33 0.25 3.17 -6.05
N GLU A 34 -1.07 3.03 -6.10
CA GLU A 34 -1.75 1.79 -6.47
C GLU A 34 -1.32 1.34 -7.86
N LEU A 35 -0.88 0.08 -7.97
CA LEU A 35 -0.54 -0.56 -9.22
C LEU A 35 -1.81 -1.10 -9.87
N ALA A 36 -2.05 -0.72 -11.12
CA ALA A 36 -3.16 -1.24 -11.91
C ALA A 36 -2.83 -2.67 -12.38
N LEU A 37 -3.83 -3.54 -12.30
CA LEU A 37 -3.74 -4.90 -12.83
C LEU A 37 -4.38 -4.98 -14.23
N PRO A 38 -3.83 -5.79 -15.14
CA PRO A 38 -2.61 -6.59 -14.97
C PRO A 38 -1.33 -5.73 -14.95
N LEU A 39 -0.32 -6.15 -14.20
CA LEU A 39 0.95 -5.45 -14.13
C LEU A 39 1.66 -5.49 -15.49
N PRO A 40 2.32 -4.40 -15.91
CA PRO A 40 3.08 -4.38 -17.16
C PRO A 40 4.36 -5.25 -17.11
N THR A 41 4.89 -5.53 -15.92
CA THR A 41 6.05 -6.42 -15.74
C THR A 41 6.11 -6.97 -14.32
N ALA A 42 6.63 -8.19 -14.15
CA ALA A 42 6.96 -8.75 -12.84
C ALA A 42 8.32 -8.24 -12.31
N ARG A 43 9.08 -7.48 -13.11
CA ARG A 43 10.38 -6.88 -12.72
C ARG A 43 10.19 -5.47 -12.14
N MET A 44 9.38 -5.34 -11.10
CA MET A 44 9.18 -4.10 -10.36
C MET A 44 9.16 -4.34 -8.86
N ILE A 45 9.39 -3.28 -8.08
CA ILE A 45 9.22 -3.33 -6.63
C ILE A 45 7.75 -3.04 -6.34
N ALA A 46 7.04 -4.04 -5.85
CA ALA A 46 5.64 -3.91 -5.47
C ALA A 46 5.45 -4.39 -4.03
N TYR A 47 4.55 -3.72 -3.33
CA TYR A 47 4.17 -4.05 -1.98
C TYR A 47 2.66 -4.30 -1.93
N ARG A 48 2.23 -5.23 -1.08
CA ARG A 48 0.82 -5.55 -0.85
C ARG A 48 0.39 -5.02 0.51
N VAL A 49 -0.79 -4.41 0.58
CA VAL A 49 -1.40 -4.02 1.86
C VAL A 49 -1.92 -5.28 2.55
N TRP A 50 -1.25 -5.73 3.61
CA TRP A 50 -1.62 -6.96 4.33
C TRP A 50 -2.37 -6.68 5.64
N LYS A 51 -2.27 -5.47 6.18
CA LYS A 51 -2.98 -5.08 7.39
C LYS A 51 -3.37 -3.62 7.32
N ILE A 52 -4.59 -3.33 7.73
CA ILE A 52 -5.12 -1.98 7.86
C ILE A 52 -5.54 -1.79 9.31
N SER A 53 -5.07 -0.71 9.93
CA SER A 53 -5.49 -0.29 11.26
C SER A 53 -6.01 1.13 11.15
N SER A 54 -7.12 1.43 11.80
CA SER A 54 -7.63 2.79 11.89
C SER A 54 -7.56 3.23 13.35
N GLU A 55 -7.02 4.43 13.54
CA GLU A 55 -6.95 5.10 14.83
C GLU A 55 -7.78 6.37 14.74
N GLN A 56 -8.75 6.51 15.64
CA GLN A 56 -9.53 7.74 15.77
C GLN A 56 -9.07 8.50 17.01
N THR A 57 -8.69 9.74 16.79
CA THR A 57 -8.35 10.71 17.82
C THR A 57 -9.44 11.80 17.85
N ARG A 58 -9.41 12.67 18.87
CA ARG A 58 -10.41 13.75 19.08
C ARG A 58 -10.69 14.63 17.85
N ASN A 59 -9.71 14.80 16.96
CA ASN A 59 -9.81 15.68 15.79
C ASN A 59 -9.27 15.06 14.48
N GLN A 60 -8.79 13.81 14.53
CA GLN A 60 -8.10 13.17 13.41
C GLN A 60 -8.52 11.71 13.29
N GLU A 61 -8.59 11.21 12.06
CA GLU A 61 -8.78 9.80 11.74
C GLU A 61 -7.56 9.35 10.94
N ILE A 62 -6.72 8.53 11.56
CA ILE A 62 -5.45 8.07 10.99
C ILE A 62 -5.64 6.62 10.54
N SER A 63 -5.43 6.37 9.25
CA SER A 63 -5.43 5.01 8.70
C SER A 63 -4.00 4.55 8.47
N HIS A 64 -3.57 3.53 9.20
CA HIS A 64 -2.28 2.89 9.03
C HIS A 64 -2.41 1.66 8.15
N TYR A 65 -1.63 1.63 7.07
CA TYR A 65 -1.57 0.53 6.12
C TYR A 65 -0.19 -0.12 6.22
N TRP A 66 -0.15 -1.37 6.65
CA TRP A 66 1.09 -2.14 6.69
C TRP A 66 1.30 -2.86 5.38
N LEU A 67 2.49 -2.68 4.83
CA LEU A 67 2.89 -3.23 3.55
C LEU A 67 3.80 -4.45 3.74
N GLU A 68 3.64 -5.43 2.86
CA GLU A 68 4.56 -6.56 2.69
C GLU A 68 5.17 -6.48 1.28
N GLN A 69 6.46 -6.76 1.14
CA GLN A 69 7.08 -6.79 -0.19
C GLN A 69 6.66 -8.06 -0.92
N VAL A 70 6.16 -7.89 -2.15
CA VAL A 70 5.77 -9.03 -3.00
C VAL A 70 6.96 -9.45 -3.84
N TYR A 71 7.31 -10.73 -3.77
CA TYR A 71 8.43 -11.27 -4.52
C TYR A 71 8.11 -11.39 -6.01
N PRO A 72 9.13 -11.32 -6.90
CA PRO A 72 8.93 -11.43 -8.35
C PRO A 72 8.18 -12.70 -8.80
N ALA A 73 8.37 -13.82 -8.09
CA ALA A 73 7.66 -15.06 -8.36
C ALA A 73 6.14 -14.91 -8.17
N GLU A 74 5.70 -14.18 -7.14
CA GLU A 74 4.28 -13.88 -6.96
C GLU A 74 3.78 -12.84 -7.98
N LEU A 75 4.59 -11.82 -8.28
CA LEU A 75 4.22 -10.77 -9.24
C LEU A 75 3.97 -11.30 -10.66
N GLN A 76 4.60 -12.42 -11.04
CA GLN A 76 4.30 -13.09 -12.32
C GLN A 76 2.83 -13.51 -12.45
N HIS A 77 2.16 -13.83 -11.34
CA HIS A 77 0.73 -14.17 -11.37
C HIS A 77 -0.18 -12.95 -11.63
N TYR A 78 0.35 -11.73 -11.44
CA TYR A 78 -0.37 -10.48 -11.63
C TYR A 78 -0.01 -9.77 -12.95
N ALA A 79 1.06 -10.20 -13.62
CA ALA A 79 1.50 -9.62 -14.88
C ALA A 79 0.62 -10.12 -16.04
N ALA A 80 0.36 -9.24 -17.02
CA ALA A 80 -0.18 -9.68 -18.30
C ALA A 80 0.93 -10.45 -19.02
N GLU A 81 0.63 -11.67 -19.45
CA GLU A 81 1.51 -12.50 -20.28
C GLU A 81 2.06 -11.75 -21.52
#